data_AF-A0AAW1DV40-F1
#
_entry.id   AF-A0AAW1DV40-F1
#
_cell.length_a   1.000
_cell.length_b   1.000
_cell.length_c   1.000
_cell.angle_alpha   90.00
_cell.angle_beta   90.00
_cell.angle_gamma   90.00
#
_symmetry.space_group_name_H-M   'P 1'
#
loop_
_entity.id
_entity.type
_entity.pdbx_description
1 polymer ?
#
loop_
_entity_poly.entity_id
_entity_poly.type
_entity_poly.pdbx_seq_one_letter_code
_entity_poly.pdbx_strand_id
1 'polypeptide(L)'
;MHLASIVDKETQTWAELEARNSSTLFVWLGLRYTCVLEFWFWVEDLPVKFSRWAPDKKIDDCNMSGAMRRKGKHLWFSKSDVKKYNFICAE
;
A
#
# COMPACT_ATOMS: atom_id res chain seq x y z
N MET A 1 -11.62 2.49 -11.73
CA MET A 1 -11.49 1.40 -10.74
C MET A 1 -10.11 0.75 -10.81
N HIS A 2 -9.22 1.18 -9.92
CA HIS A 2 -7.85 0.67 -9.75
C HIS A 2 -7.62 0.37 -8.26
N LEU A 3 -6.45 -0.18 -7.93
CA LEU A 3 -6.05 -0.33 -6.52
C LEU A 3 -5.86 1.07 -5.90
N ALA A 4 -6.27 1.23 -4.65
CA ALA A 4 -6.30 2.52 -3.98
C ALA A 4 -4.92 3.15 -3.80
N SER A 5 -4.82 4.45 -4.09
CA SER A 5 -3.65 5.27 -3.81
C SER A 5 -3.87 6.15 -2.58
N ILE A 6 -2.81 6.39 -1.82
CA ILE A 6 -2.85 7.23 -0.62
C ILE A 6 -1.89 8.40 -0.80
N VAL A 7 -2.44 9.54 -1.23
CA VAL A 7 -1.66 10.72 -1.61
C VAL A 7 -1.55 11.76 -0.50
N ASP A 8 -2.35 11.64 0.56
CA ASP A 8 -2.41 12.57 1.69
C ASP A 8 -3.04 11.92 2.95
N LYS A 9 -3.30 12.75 3.97
CA LYS A 9 -3.90 12.31 5.23
C LYS A 9 -5.38 11.94 5.09
N GLU A 10 -6.11 12.55 4.16
CA GLU A 10 -7.54 12.31 3.97
C GLU A 10 -7.76 10.94 3.34
N THR A 11 -7.09 10.70 2.22
CA THR A 11 -7.05 9.39 1.54
C THR A 11 -6.51 8.28 2.46
N GLN A 12 -5.55 8.58 3.34
CA GLN A 12 -5.11 7.63 4.37
C GLN A 12 -6.25 7.30 5.32
N THR A 13 -6.95 8.30 5.85
CA THR A 13 -8.04 8.10 6.83
C THR A 13 -9.16 7.26 6.22
N TRP A 14 -9.54 7.53 4.97
CA TRP A 14 -10.49 6.70 4.24
C TRP A 14 -10.01 5.25 4.09
N ALA A 15 -8.77 5.04 3.62
CA ALA A 15 -8.23 3.70 3.45
C ALA A 15 -8.14 2.92 4.78
N GLU A 16 -7.90 3.60 5.90
CA GLU A 16 -7.91 3.00 7.25
C GLU A 16 -9.29 2.46 7.64
N LEU A 17 -10.37 3.17 7.29
CA LEU A 17 -11.74 2.74 7.53
C LEU A 17 -12.07 1.49 6.70
N GLU A 18 -11.75 1.52 5.41
CA GLU A 18 -11.96 0.38 4.50
C GLU A 18 -11.14 -0.85 4.93
N ALA A 19 -9.88 -0.64 5.32
CA ALA A 19 -9.00 -1.72 5.71
C ALA A 19 -9.58 -2.53 6.87
N ARG A 20 -10.26 -1.90 7.84
CA ARG A 20 -10.83 -2.56 9.03
C ARG A 20 -11.83 -3.66 8.69
N ASN A 21 -12.51 -3.55 7.54
CA ASN A 21 -13.48 -4.53 7.06
C ASN A 21 -12.83 -5.78 6.46
N SER A 22 -11.52 -5.72 6.15
CA SER A 22 -10.79 -6.87 5.62
C SER A 22 -10.73 -8.02 6.61
N SER A 23 -10.75 -9.26 6.13
CA SER A 23 -10.48 -10.46 6.93
C SER A 23 -8.98 -10.74 7.09
N THR A 24 -8.13 -10.21 6.21
CA THR A 24 -6.69 -10.44 6.20
C THR A 24 -5.93 -9.44 7.07
N LEU A 25 -4.75 -9.82 7.57
CA LEU A 25 -3.94 -8.97 8.45
C LEU A 25 -3.41 -7.70 7.74
N PHE A 26 -3.21 -7.80 6.44
CA PHE A 26 -2.81 -6.72 5.56
C PHE A 26 -3.86 -6.56 4.47
N VAL A 27 -3.90 -5.38 3.86
CA VAL A 27 -4.65 -5.10 2.65
C VAL A 27 -3.72 -4.54 1.59
N TRP A 28 -3.85 -5.01 0.36
CA TRP A 28 -3.10 -4.45 -0.76
C TRP A 28 -3.60 -3.06 -1.10
N LEU A 29 -2.63 -2.19 -1.37
CA LEU A 29 -2.83 -0.87 -1.95
C LEU A 29 -2.28 -0.87 -3.38
N GLY A 30 -2.49 0.21 -4.12
CA GLY A 30 -1.92 0.42 -5.44
C GLY A 30 -0.43 0.76 -5.43
N LEU A 31 0.30 0.45 -4.36
CA LEU A 31 1.70 0.86 -4.17
C LEU A 31 2.63 -0.23 -4.66
N ARG A 32 3.51 0.06 -5.62
CA ARG A 32 4.40 -0.93 -6.23
C ARG A 32 5.83 -0.41 -6.35
N TYR A 33 6.80 -1.30 -6.22
CA TYR A 33 8.19 -1.01 -6.53
C TYR A 33 8.51 -1.35 -7.99
N THR A 34 9.19 -0.43 -8.69
CA THR A 34 9.76 -0.70 -10.02
C THR A 34 11.25 -0.95 -9.90
N CYS A 35 11.71 -2.11 -10.38
CA CYS A 35 13.13 -2.43 -10.37
C CYS A 35 13.95 -1.74 -11.44
N VAL A 36 13.32 -1.31 -12.54
CA VAL A 36 14.03 -0.65 -13.64
C VAL A 36 14.39 0.78 -13.24
N LEU A 37 13.51 1.44 -12.49
CA LEU A 37 13.69 2.85 -12.09
C LEU A 37 14.00 3.00 -10.59
N GLU A 38 14.05 1.89 -9.85
CA GLU A 38 14.41 1.80 -8.43
C GLU A 38 13.57 2.68 -7.48
N PHE A 39 12.26 2.85 -7.76
CA PHE A 39 11.39 3.63 -6.89
C PHE A 39 10.01 3.02 -6.66
N TRP A 40 9.32 3.55 -5.65
CA TRP A 40 7.93 3.24 -5.35
C TRP A 40 6.99 4.21 -6.03
N PHE A 41 5.92 3.70 -6.61
CA PHE A 41 4.88 4.48 -7.27
C PHE A 41 3.51 3.90 -7.03
N TRP A 42 2.51 4.75 -7.18
CA TRP A 42 1.12 4.32 -7.25
C TRP A 42 0.81 3.85 -8.67
N VAL A 43 0.05 2.77 -8.82
CA VAL A 43 -0.31 2.17 -10.13
C VAL A 43 -1.08 3.12 -11.07
N GLU A 44 -1.51 4.29 -10.57
CA GLU A 44 -2.06 5.40 -11.34
C GLU A 44 -0.97 6.35 -11.89
N ASP A 45 0.27 5.88 -12.00
CA ASP A 45 1.45 6.68 -12.42
C ASP A 45 1.72 7.91 -11.54
N LEU A 46 1.25 7.89 -10.28
CA LEU A 46 1.49 8.96 -9.33
C LEU A 46 2.76 8.69 -8.49
N PRO A 47 3.61 9.71 -8.26
CA PRO A 47 4.74 9.57 -7.36
C PRO A 47 4.28 9.53 -5.90
N VAL A 48 5.07 8.87 -5.05
CA VAL A 48 4.81 8.81 -3.60
C VAL A 48 5.24 10.13 -2.94
N LYS A 49 4.28 11.04 -2.73
CA LYS A 49 4.50 12.33 -2.04
C LYS A 49 4.16 12.30 -0.55
N PHE A 50 3.36 11.33 -0.13
CA PHE A 50 2.96 11.08 1.25
C PHE A 50 3.31 9.65 1.63
N SER A 51 3.72 9.42 2.88
CA SER A 51 4.04 8.07 3.32
C SER A 51 3.67 7.77 4.76
N ARG A 52 3.29 6.51 5.00
CA ARG A 52 3.03 5.93 6.33
C ARG A 52 3.74 4.59 6.48
N TRP A 53 4.93 4.44 5.90
CA TRP A 53 5.74 3.23 6.04
C TRP A 53 6.01 2.91 7.50
N ALA A 54 5.95 1.62 7.85
CA ALA A 54 6.45 1.15 9.12
C ALA A 54 7.99 1.21 9.14
N PRO A 55 8.60 1.57 10.29
CA PRO A 55 10.06 1.61 10.44
C PRO A 55 10.68 0.28 10.03
N ASP A 56 11.69 0.32 9.16
CA ASP A 56 12.43 -0.86 8.65
C ASP A 56 11.56 -1.91 7.95
N LYS A 57 10.40 -1.51 7.41
CA LYS A 57 9.48 -2.38 6.66
C LYS A 57 9.24 -1.94 5.23
N LYS A 58 10.02 -0.97 4.76
CA LYS A 58 10.11 -0.60 3.35
C LYS A 58 11.38 -1.26 2.79
N ILE A 59 11.19 -2.36 2.08
CA ILE A 59 12.26 -3.09 1.41
C ILE A 59 12.07 -2.88 -0.09
N ASP A 60 13.09 -2.32 -0.72
CA ASP A 60 13.10 -1.94 -2.13
C ASP A 60 13.63 -3.15 -2.93
N ASP A 61 12.72 -3.95 -3.50
CA ASP A 61 13.02 -5.20 -4.23
C ASP A 61 11.94 -5.47 -5.30
N CYS A 62 12.31 -6.15 -6.39
CA CYS A 62 11.54 -6.26 -7.64
C CYS A 62 10.17 -6.91 -7.50
N ASN A 63 10.00 -7.75 -6.49
CA ASN A 63 8.80 -8.55 -6.28
C ASN A 63 8.01 -8.09 -5.06
N MET A 64 8.08 -6.79 -4.76
CA MET A 64 7.45 -6.20 -3.60
C MET A 64 6.36 -5.19 -3.99
N SER A 65 5.23 -5.32 -3.30
CA SER A 65 4.14 -4.36 -3.31
C SER A 65 3.88 -3.83 -1.91
N GLY A 66 3.24 -2.67 -1.83
CA GLY A 66 2.89 -2.00 -0.58
C GLY A 66 1.55 -2.52 -0.06
N ALA A 67 1.55 -2.99 1.18
CA ALA A 67 0.36 -3.42 1.89
C ALA A 67 0.19 -2.65 3.18
N MET A 68 -1.04 -2.27 3.51
CA MET A 68 -1.35 -1.60 4.76
C MET A 68 -1.82 -2.58 5.82
N ARG A 69 -1.35 -2.42 7.06
CA ARG A 69 -1.83 -3.25 8.17
C ARG A 69 -3.29 -2.92 8.49
N ARG A 70 -4.14 -3.94 8.58
CA ARG A 70 -5.59 -3.78 8.85
C ARG A 70 -5.89 -3.08 10.18
N LYS A 71 -5.09 -3.31 11.22
CA LYS A 71 -5.36 -2.83 12.59
C LYS A 71 -4.20 -2.01 13.17
N GLY A 72 -4.49 -1.25 14.22
CA GLY A 72 -3.52 -0.42 14.94
C GLY A 72 -3.21 0.86 14.17
N LYS A 73 -1.92 1.22 14.06
CA LYS A 73 -1.46 2.45 13.38
C LYS A 73 -1.58 2.47 11.84
N HIS A 74 -2.14 1.41 11.24
CA HIS A 74 -2.34 1.31 9.78
C HIS A 74 -1.10 1.67 8.92
N LEU A 75 0.08 1.26 9.38
CA LEU A 75 1.33 1.53 8.67
C LEU A 75 1.46 0.62 7.44
N TRP A 76 2.24 1.09 6.47
CA TRP A 76 2.52 0.40 5.22
C TRP A 76 3.76 -0.49 5.34
N PHE A 77 3.73 -1.63 4.66
CA PHE A 77 4.77 -2.65 4.66
C PHE A 77 5.01 -3.09 3.23
N SER A 78 6.27 -3.28 2.84
CA SER A 78 6.56 -4.04 1.64
C SER A 78 6.25 -5.52 1.90
N LYS A 79 5.60 -6.15 0.93
CA LYS A 79 5.21 -7.55 0.97
C LYS A 79 5.46 -8.15 -0.39
N SER A 80 5.89 -9.42 -0.39
CA SER A 80 6.08 -10.16 -1.62
C SER A 80 4.75 -10.31 -2.37
N ASP A 81 4.77 -10.06 -3.68
CA ASP A 81 3.60 -10.07 -4.57
C ASP A 81 2.86 -11.42 -4.60
N VAL A 82 3.54 -12.51 -4.24
CA VAL A 82 2.94 -13.86 -4.20
C VAL A 82 2.01 -14.06 -3.01
N LYS A 83 1.94 -13.11 -2.07
CA LYS A 83 1.06 -13.20 -0.90
C LYS A 83 -0.38 -12.86 -1.26
N LYS A 84 -1.32 -13.60 -0.69
CA LYS A 84 -2.76 -13.38 -0.86
C LYS A 84 -3.31 -12.59 0.32
N TYR A 85 -3.74 -11.36 0.04
CA TYR A 85 -4.44 -10.47 0.96
C TYR A 85 -5.66 -9.89 0.26
N ASN A 86 -6.64 -9.42 1.03
CA ASN A 86 -7.69 -8.57 0.48
C ASN A 86 -7.07 -7.27 -0.03
N PHE A 87 -7.79 -6.53 -0.87
CA PHE A 87 -7.31 -5.31 -1.49
C PHE A 87 -8.37 -4.21 -1.39
N ILE A 88 -7.93 -2.97 -1.47
CA ILE A 88 -8.82 -1.80 -1.53
C ILE A 88 -8.80 -1.27 -2.96
N CYS A 89 -9.98 -1.06 -3.53
CA CYS A 89 -10.16 -0.37 -4.79
C CYS A 89 -10.67 1.05 -4.56
N ALA A 90 -10.26 1.97 -5.41
CA ALA A 90 -10.83 3.31 -5.54
C ALA A 90 -11.38 3.49 -6.96
N GLU A 91 -12.35 4.39 -7.11
CA GLU A 91 -12.95 4.70 -8.43
C GLU A 91 -11.96 5.44 -9.34
#